data_AF-A9AZD6-F1
#
_entry.id   AF-A9AZD6-F1
#
_cell.length_a   1.000
_cell.length_b   1.000
_cell.length_c   1.000
_cell.angle_alpha   90.00
_cell.angle_beta   90.00
_cell.angle_gamma   90.00
#
_symmetry.space_group_name_H-M   'P 1'
#
loop_
_entity.id
_entity.type
_entity.pdbx_description
1 polymer ?
#
loop_
_entity_poly.entity_id
_entity_poly.type
_entity_poly.pdbx_seq_one_letter_code
_entity_poly.pdbx_strand_id
1 'polypeptide(L)'
;MNEPFPTAQFWHPLACLALVAAIGHSLLWLDAWWQQLLALSLIYGWLWWHIRAAIWPHVGLMLLSCGLLGLSLGLSGTWSLALQASLRLACLGIVGLCLFMLVEPSALIDSLYQLGLPLNLVRLLEGSLSTLPAMLRIVQQTRASLATRGMRTDRWYLLWNGRWLVLPILAQALQHADDLAEALHTRGLSDQRPTILQAYPWRWQDWSLLVLSGLSLLIWF
;
A
#
# COMPACT_ATOMS: atom_id res chain seq x y z
N MET A 1 -4.69 23.59 18.73
CA MET A 1 -4.49 24.27 17.43
C MET A 1 -4.10 23.19 16.45
N ASN A 2 -5.04 22.76 15.63
CA ASN A 2 -4.83 21.72 14.63
C ASN A 2 -4.14 22.38 13.44
N GLU A 3 -2.84 22.10 13.26
CA GLU A 3 -2.22 22.23 11.95
C GLU A 3 -3.11 21.49 10.93
N PRO A 4 -3.57 22.13 9.85
CA PRO A 4 -4.22 21.38 8.79
C PRO A 4 -3.17 20.40 8.27
N PHE A 5 -3.47 19.10 8.40
CA PHE A 5 -2.73 18.08 7.66
C PHE A 5 -2.56 18.62 6.23
N PRO A 6 -1.33 18.60 5.65
CA PRO A 6 -1.17 18.98 4.26
C PRO A 6 -2.22 18.19 3.51
N THR A 7 -3.09 18.89 2.77
CA THR A 7 -4.15 18.29 1.97
C THR A 7 -3.45 17.38 0.98
N ALA A 8 -3.15 16.17 1.41
CA ALA A 8 -2.57 15.15 0.59
C ALA A 8 -3.59 14.98 -0.53
N GLN A 9 -3.15 15.40 -1.70
CA GLN A 9 -3.97 15.53 -2.89
C GLN A 9 -4.23 14.11 -3.37
N PHE A 10 -5.15 13.43 -2.69
CA PHE A 10 -5.50 12.05 -2.97
C PHE A 10 -6.35 11.99 -4.23
N TRP A 11 -5.97 11.09 -5.12
CA TRP A 11 -6.59 10.89 -6.42
C TRP A 11 -7.80 9.96 -6.26
N HIS A 12 -8.70 9.95 -7.24
CA HIS A 12 -9.89 9.11 -7.16
C HIS A 12 -9.48 7.61 -7.13
N PRO A 13 -9.91 6.84 -6.11
CA PRO A 13 -9.36 5.50 -5.86
C PRO A 13 -9.64 4.52 -7.00
N LEU A 14 -10.81 4.63 -7.64
CA LEU A 14 -11.15 3.82 -8.82
C LEU A 14 -10.26 4.13 -10.03
N ALA A 15 -9.87 5.38 -10.25
CA ALA A 15 -9.01 5.75 -11.38
C ALA A 15 -7.58 5.20 -11.16
N CYS A 16 -7.10 5.21 -9.91
CA CYS A 16 -5.83 4.59 -9.55
C CYS A 16 -5.87 3.07 -9.69
N LEU A 17 -6.95 2.40 -9.26
CA LEU A 17 -7.10 0.96 -9.45
C LEU A 17 -7.17 0.58 -10.93
N ALA A 18 -7.91 1.35 -11.74
CA ALA A 18 -7.98 1.14 -13.18
C ALA A 18 -6.60 1.27 -13.85
N LEU A 19 -5.83 2.29 -13.47
CA LEU A 19 -4.47 2.48 -13.95
C LEU A 19 -3.53 1.35 -13.53
N VAL A 20 -3.59 0.92 -12.27
CA VAL A 20 -2.79 -0.21 -11.75
C VAL A 20 -3.14 -1.50 -12.49
N ALA A 21 -4.42 -1.78 -12.70
CA ALA A 21 -4.88 -2.96 -13.42
C ALA A 21 -4.48 -2.90 -14.91
N ALA A 22 -4.62 -1.75 -15.55
CA ALA A 22 -4.28 -1.55 -16.96
C ALA A 22 -2.77 -1.67 -17.20
N ILE A 23 -1.95 -1.07 -16.34
CA ILE A 23 -0.48 -1.20 -16.40
C ILE A 23 -0.05 -2.62 -16.04
N GLY A 24 -0.63 -3.22 -15.00
CA GLY A 24 -0.37 -4.60 -14.62
C GLY A 24 -0.68 -5.56 -15.76
N HIS A 25 -1.83 -5.42 -16.40
CA HIS A 25 -2.23 -6.20 -17.57
C HIS A 25 -1.26 -5.97 -18.73
N SER A 26 -0.99 -4.72 -19.12
CA SER A 26 -0.10 -4.44 -20.25
C SER A 26 1.30 -5.03 -20.04
N LEU A 27 1.83 -4.96 -18.82
CA LEU A 27 3.12 -5.55 -18.44
C LEU A 27 3.17 -7.08 -18.53
N LEU A 28 2.04 -7.76 -18.34
CA LEU A 28 2.02 -9.22 -18.40
C LEU A 28 2.21 -9.75 -19.83
N TRP A 29 1.83 -8.96 -20.83
CA TRP A 29 1.85 -9.31 -22.24
C TRP A 29 3.09 -8.80 -22.99
N LEU A 30 3.87 -7.86 -22.42
CA LEU A 30 5.09 -7.35 -23.05
C LEU A 30 6.21 -8.41 -23.07
N ASP A 31 6.39 -9.06 -24.21
CA ASP A 31 7.50 -10.00 -24.44
C ASP A 31 8.82 -9.31 -24.80
N ALA A 32 8.79 -8.06 -25.24
CA ALA A 32 9.99 -7.32 -25.61
C ALA A 32 10.52 -6.45 -24.47
N TRP A 33 11.78 -6.66 -24.09
CA TRP A 33 12.45 -5.91 -23.01
C TRP A 33 12.51 -4.38 -23.27
N TRP A 34 12.58 -3.94 -24.53
CA TRP A 34 12.64 -2.51 -24.87
C TRP A 34 11.30 -1.80 -24.64
N GLN A 35 10.17 -2.51 -24.84
CA GLN A 35 8.84 -1.96 -24.56
C GLN A 35 8.63 -1.79 -23.04
N GLN A 36 9.15 -2.72 -22.25
CA GLN A 36 9.12 -2.62 -20.78
C GLN A 36 9.93 -1.43 -20.26
N LEU A 37 11.10 -1.15 -20.87
CA LEU A 37 11.92 0.02 -20.52
C LEU A 37 11.21 1.34 -20.85
N LEU A 38 10.54 1.44 -22.00
CA LEU A 38 9.75 2.63 -22.36
C LEU A 38 8.57 2.84 -21.41
N ALA A 39 7.87 1.77 -21.05
CA ALA A 39 6.79 1.84 -20.07
C ALA A 39 7.32 2.32 -18.71
N LEU A 40 8.45 1.78 -18.25
CA LEU A 40 9.10 2.19 -17.00
C LEU A 40 9.53 3.66 -17.01
N SER A 41 10.15 4.13 -18.09
CA SER A 41 10.64 5.50 -18.16
C SER A 41 9.48 6.51 -18.16
N LEU A 42 8.38 6.20 -18.82
CA LEU A 42 7.16 7.02 -18.81
C LEU A 42 6.50 7.04 -17.44
N ILE A 43 6.31 5.88 -16.81
CA ILE A 43 5.71 5.79 -15.46
C ILE A 43 6.61 6.50 -14.45
N TYR A 44 7.92 6.26 -14.50
CA TYR A 44 8.88 6.89 -13.60
C TYR A 44 8.94 8.41 -13.81
N GLY A 45 8.94 8.90 -15.05
CA GLY A 45 8.89 10.32 -15.36
C GLY A 45 7.62 11.00 -14.85
N TRP A 46 6.47 10.32 -15.02
CA TRP A 46 5.19 10.79 -14.50
C TRP A 46 5.17 10.81 -12.96
N LEU A 47 5.68 9.77 -12.31
CA LEU A 47 5.76 9.68 -10.85
C LEU A 47 6.74 10.71 -10.27
N TRP A 48 7.86 10.92 -10.96
CA TRP A 48 8.87 11.90 -10.61
C TRP A 48 8.31 13.33 -10.68
N TRP A 49 7.39 13.62 -11.59
CA TRP A 49 6.70 14.90 -11.62
C TRP A 49 5.81 15.12 -10.39
N HIS A 50 5.16 14.07 -9.89
CA HIS A 50 4.10 14.20 -8.87
C HIS A 50 4.55 13.97 -7.43
N ILE A 51 5.59 13.15 -7.15
CA ILE A 51 5.89 12.64 -5.79
C ILE A 51 7.39 12.79 -5.45
N ARG A 52 8.03 13.85 -5.97
CA ARG A 52 9.50 14.11 -6.01
C ARG A 52 10.33 13.71 -4.77
N ALA A 53 9.80 13.83 -3.54
CA ALA A 53 10.56 13.61 -2.31
C ALA A 53 10.36 12.21 -1.68
N ALA A 54 9.21 11.56 -1.83
CA ALA A 54 8.89 10.32 -1.09
C ALA A 54 9.38 9.03 -1.79
N ILE A 55 9.69 9.11 -3.09
CA ILE A 55 10.04 7.95 -3.91
C ILE A 55 11.49 7.46 -3.65
N TRP A 56 12.42 8.35 -3.33
CA TRP A 56 13.85 8.06 -3.24
C TRP A 56 14.24 6.83 -2.40
N PRO A 57 13.76 6.66 -1.14
CA PRO A 57 14.13 5.50 -0.35
C PRO A 57 13.58 4.18 -0.92
N HIS A 58 12.45 4.23 -1.62
CA HIS A 58 11.80 3.05 -2.20
C HIS A 58 12.49 2.61 -3.50
N VAL A 59 12.99 3.57 -4.29
CA VAL A 59 13.76 3.28 -5.52
C VAL A 59 15.05 2.54 -5.22
N GLY A 60 15.75 2.89 -4.14
CA GLY A 60 16.97 2.18 -3.73
C GLY A 60 16.74 0.71 -3.44
N LEU A 61 15.66 0.39 -2.70
CA LEU A 61 15.27 -0.98 -2.38
C LEU A 61 14.80 -1.75 -3.63
N MET A 62 14.09 -1.06 -4.53
CA MET A 62 13.65 -1.66 -5.79
C MET A 62 14.83 -1.96 -6.73
N LEU A 63 15.79 -1.05 -6.87
CA LEU A 63 17.00 -1.28 -7.66
C LEU A 63 17.83 -2.43 -7.09
N LEU A 64 17.93 -2.53 -5.77
CA LEU A 64 18.61 -3.63 -5.09
C LEU A 64 17.94 -4.98 -5.39
N SER A 65 16.61 -5.06 -5.22
CA SER A 65 15.86 -6.30 -5.49
C SER A 65 15.89 -6.70 -6.97
N CYS A 66 15.79 -5.74 -7.90
CA CYS A 66 15.96 -6.00 -9.33
C CYS A 66 17.37 -6.46 -9.67
N GLY A 67 18.40 -5.83 -9.09
CA GLY A 67 19.80 -6.20 -9.31
C GLY A 67 20.11 -7.60 -8.80
N LEU A 68 19.61 -7.98 -7.63
CA LEU A 68 19.78 -9.34 -7.08
C LEU A 68 19.08 -10.39 -7.95
N LEU A 69 17.86 -10.12 -8.42
CA LEU A 69 17.12 -11.04 -9.27
C LEU A 69 17.74 -11.17 -10.67
N GLY A 70 18.19 -10.05 -11.26
CA GLY A 70 18.88 -10.07 -12.54
C GLY A 70 20.21 -10.81 -12.48
N LEU A 71 20.96 -10.64 -11.38
CA LEU A 71 22.22 -11.34 -11.17
C LEU A 71 22.00 -12.84 -10.93
N SER A 72 20.99 -13.24 -10.15
CA SER A 72 20.70 -14.66 -9.89
C SER A 72 20.24 -15.39 -11.15
N LEU A 73 19.37 -14.77 -11.96
CA LEU A 73 18.89 -15.34 -13.22
C LEU A 73 19.94 -15.27 -14.34
N GLY A 74 20.77 -14.23 -14.37
CA GLY A 74 21.84 -14.10 -15.35
C GLY A 74 22.96 -15.12 -15.15
N LEU A 75 23.27 -15.48 -13.91
CA LEU A 75 24.23 -16.53 -13.59
C LEU A 75 23.70 -17.96 -13.86
N SER A 76 22.38 -18.14 -13.86
CA SER A 76 21.74 -19.46 -14.03
C SER A 76 21.17 -19.72 -15.42
N GLY A 77 21.06 -18.69 -16.28
CA GLY A 77 20.43 -18.80 -17.59
C GLY A 77 20.90 -17.74 -18.59
N THR A 78 19.98 -17.27 -19.44
CA THR A 78 20.27 -16.24 -20.44
C THR A 78 20.08 -14.84 -19.87
N TRP A 79 21.05 -13.97 -20.12
CA TRP A 79 21.02 -12.56 -19.68
C TRP A 79 19.81 -11.78 -20.20
N SER A 80 19.27 -12.13 -21.36
CA SER A 80 18.05 -11.52 -21.90
C SER A 80 16.81 -11.78 -21.04
N LEU A 81 16.61 -13.03 -20.60
CA LEU A 81 15.50 -13.41 -19.72
C LEU A 81 15.68 -12.80 -18.32
N ALA A 82 16.92 -12.76 -17.82
CA ALA A 82 17.23 -12.15 -16.54
C ALA A 82 16.90 -10.65 -16.50
N LEU A 83 17.24 -9.94 -17.58
CA LEU A 83 16.96 -8.51 -17.73
C LEU A 83 15.44 -8.25 -17.86
N GLN A 84 14.73 -9.07 -18.64
CA GLN A 84 13.28 -8.98 -18.77
C GLN A 84 12.55 -9.22 -17.44
N ALA A 85 12.96 -10.26 -16.69
CA ALA A 85 12.37 -10.56 -15.39
C ALA A 85 12.62 -9.44 -14.37
N SER A 86 13.82 -8.85 -14.38
CA SER A 86 14.18 -7.72 -13.51
C SER A 86 13.36 -6.47 -13.83
N LEU A 87 13.18 -6.16 -15.12
CA LEU A 87 12.33 -5.06 -15.55
C LEU A 87 10.87 -5.28 -15.15
N ARG A 88 10.34 -6.49 -15.34
CA ARG A 88 8.97 -6.82 -14.95
C ARG A 88 8.76 -6.67 -13.44
N LEU A 89 9.74 -7.08 -12.63
CA LEU A 89 9.72 -6.86 -11.18
C LEU A 89 9.76 -5.37 -10.84
N ALA A 90 10.62 -4.59 -11.50
CA ALA A 90 10.66 -3.14 -11.34
C ALA A 90 9.30 -2.50 -11.64
N CYS A 91 8.66 -2.89 -12.73
CA CYS A 91 7.35 -2.35 -13.11
C CYS A 91 6.29 -2.68 -12.06
N LEU A 92 6.19 -3.95 -11.63
CA LEU A 92 5.23 -4.36 -10.60
C LEU A 92 5.47 -3.61 -9.28
N GLY A 93 6.74 -3.43 -8.91
CA GLY A 93 7.13 -2.65 -7.74
C GLY A 93 6.66 -1.21 -7.82
N ILE A 94 6.92 -0.52 -8.94
CA ILE A 94 6.48 0.87 -9.15
C ILE A 94 4.97 0.97 -9.12
N VAL A 95 4.25 0.09 -9.82
CA VAL A 95 2.79 0.09 -9.85
C VAL A 95 2.19 -0.10 -8.45
N GLY A 96 2.75 -1.03 -7.66
CA GLY A 96 2.36 -1.21 -6.26
C GLY A 96 2.63 0.03 -5.42
N LEU A 97 3.81 0.63 -5.56
CA LEU A 97 4.16 1.88 -4.87
C LEU A 97 3.24 3.04 -5.25
N CYS A 98 2.84 3.14 -6.52
CA CYS A 98 1.88 4.15 -6.98
C CYS A 98 0.59 4.05 -6.16
N LEU A 99 0.03 2.85 -6.04
CA LEU A 99 -1.22 2.62 -5.33
C LEU A 99 -1.15 3.10 -3.88
N PHE A 100 -0.06 2.80 -3.16
CA PHE A 100 0.10 3.23 -1.76
C PHE A 100 0.44 4.72 -1.59
N MET A 101 1.04 5.36 -2.58
CA MET A 101 1.45 6.77 -2.50
C MET A 101 0.39 7.74 -3.02
N LEU A 102 -0.46 7.31 -3.97
CA LEU A 102 -1.47 8.16 -4.63
C LEU A 102 -2.86 8.06 -3.97
N VAL A 103 -3.14 6.95 -3.28
CA VAL A 103 -4.46 6.65 -2.72
C VAL A 103 -4.35 6.49 -1.21
N GLU A 104 -5.26 7.13 -0.49
CA GLU A 104 -5.40 6.90 0.95
C GLU A 104 -5.89 5.46 1.20
N PRO A 105 -5.33 4.72 2.18
CA PRO A 105 -5.72 3.34 2.42
C PRO A 105 -7.22 3.14 2.68
N SER A 106 -7.89 4.13 3.28
CA SER A 106 -9.35 4.15 3.47
C SER A 106 -10.10 4.22 2.14
N ALA A 107 -9.69 5.12 1.23
CA ALA A 107 -10.28 5.27 -0.10
C ALA A 107 -10.18 3.97 -0.93
N LEU A 108 -9.11 3.19 -0.71
CA LEU A 108 -8.95 1.90 -1.34
C LEU A 108 -10.00 0.89 -0.87
N ILE A 109 -10.34 0.89 0.42
CA ILE A 109 -11.42 0.04 0.96
C ILE A 109 -12.77 0.41 0.36
N ASP A 110 -13.06 1.71 0.23
CA ASP A 110 -14.30 2.20 -0.39
C ASP A 110 -14.42 1.74 -1.85
N SER A 111 -13.32 1.81 -2.60
CA SER A 111 -13.31 1.32 -3.99
C SER A 111 -13.48 -0.20 -4.09
N LEU A 112 -12.94 -0.97 -3.14
CA LEU A 112 -13.17 -2.42 -3.07
C LEU A 112 -14.64 -2.75 -2.81
N TYR A 113 -15.32 -1.97 -1.96
CA TYR A 113 -16.77 -2.11 -1.77
C TYR A 113 -17.53 -1.88 -3.08
N GLN A 114 -17.17 -0.84 -3.84
CA GLN A 114 -17.77 -0.56 -5.16
C GLN A 114 -17.50 -1.68 -6.19
N LEU A 115 -16.37 -2.38 -6.06
CA LEU A 115 -16.03 -3.55 -6.89
C LEU A 115 -16.77 -4.83 -6.47
N GLY A 116 -17.64 -4.79 -5.46
CA GLY A 116 -18.51 -5.90 -5.06
C GLY A 116 -17.98 -6.73 -3.90
N LEU A 117 -16.96 -6.26 -3.18
CA LEU A 117 -16.44 -6.95 -2.01
C LEU A 117 -17.50 -6.95 -0.89
N PRO A 118 -17.76 -8.09 -0.21
CA PRO A 118 -18.85 -8.18 0.75
C PRO A 118 -18.63 -7.23 1.93
N LEU A 119 -19.71 -6.60 2.37
CA LEU A 119 -19.71 -5.56 3.39
C LEU A 119 -19.01 -5.97 4.70
N ASN A 120 -19.12 -7.24 5.10
CA ASN A 120 -18.46 -7.75 6.30
C ASN A 120 -16.93 -7.66 6.20
N LEU A 121 -16.36 -7.98 5.03
CA LEU A 121 -14.92 -7.90 4.82
C LEU A 121 -14.45 -6.44 4.75
N VAL A 122 -15.22 -5.57 4.10
CA VAL A 122 -14.94 -4.13 4.02
C VAL A 122 -14.88 -3.51 5.42
N ARG A 123 -15.85 -3.83 6.28
CA ARG A 123 -15.87 -3.39 7.69
C ARG A 123 -14.69 -3.91 8.50
N LEU A 124 -14.32 -5.19 8.31
CA LEU A 124 -13.15 -5.76 8.99
C LEU A 124 -11.86 -5.07 8.55
N LEU A 125 -11.72 -4.80 7.25
CA LEU A 125 -10.58 -4.07 6.70
C LEU A 125 -10.52 -2.64 7.24
N GLU A 126 -11.64 -1.92 7.22
CA GLU A 126 -11.72 -0.55 7.71
C GLU A 126 -11.41 -0.47 9.22
N GLY A 127 -12.01 -1.35 10.01
CA GLY A 127 -11.71 -1.49 11.44
C GLY A 127 -10.23 -1.79 11.68
N SER A 128 -9.64 -2.71 10.90
CA SER A 128 -8.22 -3.04 11.02
C SER A 128 -7.31 -1.85 10.70
N LEU A 129 -7.58 -1.08 9.64
CA LEU A 129 -6.77 0.08 9.28
C LEU A 129 -6.93 1.23 10.28
N SER A 130 -8.16 1.47 10.77
CA SER A 130 -8.43 2.50 11.76
C SER A 130 -7.77 2.25 13.12
N THR A 131 -7.54 0.97 13.47
CA THR A 131 -6.94 0.56 14.75
C THR A 131 -5.41 0.50 14.69
N LEU A 132 -4.78 0.49 13.51
CA LEU A 132 -3.32 0.54 13.36
C LEU A 132 -2.64 1.65 14.17
N PRO A 133 -3.07 2.94 14.13
CA PRO A 133 -2.41 3.98 14.91
C PRO A 133 -2.56 3.76 16.43
N ALA A 134 -3.68 3.18 16.88
CA ALA A 134 -3.86 2.83 18.29
C ALA A 134 -2.91 1.69 18.70
N MET A 135 -2.81 0.64 17.88
CA MET A 135 -1.88 -0.47 18.10
C MET A 135 -0.42 0.00 18.13
N LEU A 136 -0.04 0.94 17.26
CA LEU A 136 1.31 1.51 17.27
C LEU A 136 1.62 2.22 18.59
N ARG A 137 0.64 2.96 19.17
CA ARG A 137 0.80 3.60 20.49
C ARG A 137 0.94 2.56 21.60
N ILE A 138 0.12 1.51 21.59
CA ILE A 138 0.20 0.40 22.56
C ILE A 138 1.60 -0.24 22.54
N VAL A 139 2.13 -0.50 21.34
CA VAL A 139 3.49 -1.05 21.16
C VAL A 139 4.55 -0.10 21.73
N GLN A 140 4.46 1.19 21.43
CA GLN A 140 5.41 2.20 21.92
C GLN A 140 5.39 2.34 23.44
N GLN A 141 4.19 2.40 24.04
CA GLN A 141 4.00 2.49 25.49
C GLN A 141 4.51 1.23 26.20
N THR A 142 4.18 0.06 25.67
CA THR A 142 4.64 -1.21 26.23
C THR A 142 6.16 -1.32 26.17
N ARG A 143 6.77 -0.92 25.05
CA ARG A 143 8.23 -0.88 24.90
C ARG A 143 8.87 0.08 25.92
N ALA A 144 8.30 1.27 26.11
CA ALA A 144 8.79 2.23 27.10
C ALA A 144 8.69 1.67 28.52
N SER A 145 7.58 1.00 28.87
CA SER A 145 7.41 0.37 30.19
C SER A 145 8.34 -0.83 30.42
N LEU A 146 8.75 -1.55 29.39
CA LEU A 146 9.73 -2.64 29.53
C LEU A 146 11.16 -2.10 29.67
N ALA A 147 11.46 -1.00 28.97
CA ALA A 147 12.74 -0.32 29.09
C ALA A 147 12.99 0.19 30.53
N THR A 148 11.97 0.69 31.23
CA THR A 148 12.10 1.09 32.65
C THR A 148 12.34 -0.08 33.60
N ARG A 149 11.91 -1.29 33.21
CA ARG A 149 12.18 -2.55 33.95
C ARG A 149 13.54 -3.18 33.60
N GLY A 150 14.38 -2.48 32.84
CA GLY A 150 15.71 -2.95 32.41
C GLY A 150 15.67 -4.00 31.29
N MET A 151 14.49 -4.32 30.75
CA MET A 151 14.36 -5.27 29.64
C MET A 151 14.63 -4.55 28.33
N ARG A 152 15.80 -4.80 27.73
CA ARG A 152 16.14 -4.27 26.41
C ARG A 152 15.40 -5.09 25.34
N THR A 153 14.64 -4.41 24.50
CA THR A 153 13.89 -5.00 23.38
C THR A 153 14.42 -4.49 22.04
N ASP A 154 15.74 -4.33 21.92
CA ASP A 154 16.39 -3.79 20.72
C ASP A 154 16.97 -4.92 19.87
N ARG A 155 16.73 -4.85 18.55
CA ARG A 155 17.27 -5.76 17.51
C ARG A 155 17.27 -7.23 17.93
N TRP A 156 18.44 -7.74 18.32
CA TRP A 156 18.66 -9.16 18.63
C TRP A 156 17.99 -9.60 19.93
N TYR A 157 17.86 -8.69 20.91
CA TYR A 157 17.15 -8.98 22.15
C TYR A 157 15.64 -9.13 21.93
N LEU A 158 15.09 -8.58 20.84
CA LEU A 158 13.68 -8.78 20.47
C LEU A 158 13.39 -10.25 20.12
N LEU A 159 14.34 -10.96 19.51
CA LEU A 159 14.17 -12.37 19.15
C LEU A 159 14.15 -13.27 20.41
N TRP A 160 15.01 -12.97 21.39
CA TRP A 160 15.11 -13.77 22.61
C TRP A 160 14.05 -13.41 23.65
N ASN A 161 13.75 -12.12 23.82
CA ASN A 161 12.82 -11.59 24.81
C ASN A 161 11.45 -11.23 24.23
N GLY A 162 11.20 -11.52 22.95
CA GLY A 162 10.00 -11.10 22.22
C GLY A 162 8.71 -11.52 22.89
N ARG A 163 8.67 -12.69 23.54
CA ARG A 163 7.47 -13.16 24.27
C ARG A 163 6.98 -12.16 25.32
N TRP A 164 7.91 -11.48 25.99
CA TRP A 164 7.62 -10.53 27.08
C TRP A 164 7.04 -9.22 26.57
N LEU A 165 7.24 -8.93 25.28
CA LEU A 165 6.63 -7.81 24.58
C LEU A 165 5.28 -8.22 23.97
N VAL A 166 5.17 -9.43 23.40
CA VAL A 166 3.96 -9.90 22.71
C VAL A 166 2.79 -10.10 23.68
N LEU A 167 3.00 -10.73 24.83
CA LEU A 167 1.93 -10.98 25.81
C LEU A 167 1.18 -9.70 26.24
N PRO A 168 1.85 -8.63 26.72
CA PRO A 168 1.17 -7.41 27.14
C PRO A 168 0.54 -6.64 25.97
N ILE A 169 1.12 -6.71 24.77
CA ILE A 169 0.49 -6.13 23.58
C ILE A 169 -0.80 -6.87 23.25
N LEU A 170 -0.79 -8.20 23.26
CA LEU A 170 -1.96 -9.01 22.93
C LEU A 170 -3.09 -8.79 23.93
N ALA A 171 -2.77 -8.71 25.23
CA ALA A 171 -3.74 -8.39 26.27
C ALA A 171 -4.38 -7.01 26.06
N GLN A 172 -3.57 -5.97 25.81
CA GLN A 172 -4.07 -4.62 25.55
C GLN A 172 -4.85 -4.53 24.23
N ALA A 173 -4.44 -5.28 23.21
CA ALA A 173 -5.13 -5.32 21.92
C ALA A 173 -6.50 -5.99 22.02
N LEU A 174 -6.63 -7.07 22.81
CA LEU A 174 -7.92 -7.72 23.07
C LEU A 174 -8.85 -6.81 23.85
N GLN A 175 -8.37 -6.16 24.91
CA GLN A 175 -9.15 -5.15 25.65
C GLN A 175 -9.63 -4.03 24.74
N HIS A 176 -8.74 -3.52 23.89
CA HIS A 176 -9.10 -2.49 22.92
C HIS A 176 -10.15 -2.97 21.91
N ALA A 177 -10.09 -4.23 21.48
CA ALA A 177 -11.08 -4.82 20.59
C ALA A 177 -12.44 -4.98 21.27
N ASP A 178 -12.46 -5.40 22.55
CA ASP A 178 -13.69 -5.52 23.34
C ASP A 178 -14.34 -4.15 23.57
N ASP A 179 -13.54 -3.14 23.96
CA ASP A 179 -14.01 -1.75 24.13
C ASP A 179 -14.60 -1.20 22.82
N LEU A 180 -13.94 -1.49 21.69
CA LEU A 180 -14.39 -1.06 20.37
C LEU A 180 -15.67 -1.79 19.96
N ALA A 181 -15.77 -3.10 20.21
CA ALA A 181 -16.97 -3.87 19.93
C ALA A 181 -18.18 -3.35 20.74
N GLU A 182 -17.99 -3.11 22.04
CA GLU A 182 -19.04 -2.55 22.90
C GLU A 182 -19.46 -1.14 22.45
N ALA A 183 -18.50 -0.27 22.11
CA ALA A 183 -18.77 1.07 21.58
C ALA A 183 -19.52 1.04 20.24
N LEU A 184 -19.24 0.06 19.37
CA LEU A 184 -19.94 -0.11 18.10
C LEU A 184 -21.34 -0.70 18.28
N HIS A 185 -21.50 -1.64 19.22
CA HIS A 185 -22.81 -2.20 19.57
C HIS A 185 -23.75 -1.15 20.15
N THR A 186 -23.27 -0.32 21.07
CA THR A 186 -24.06 0.79 21.65
C THR A 186 -24.46 1.84 20.62
N ARG A 187 -23.67 2.01 19.54
CA ARG A 187 -23.99 2.88 18.39
C ARG A 187 -24.89 2.22 17.34
N GLY A 188 -25.29 0.96 17.53
CA GLY A 188 -26.22 0.26 16.65
C GLY A 188 -25.60 -0.30 15.37
N LEU A 189 -24.29 -0.58 15.34
CA LEU A 189 -23.56 -1.11 14.17
C LEU A 189 -23.92 -2.57 13.77
N SER A 190 -25.09 -3.06 14.20
CA SER A 190 -25.49 -4.47 14.09
C SER A 190 -26.11 -4.84 12.74
N ASP A 191 -26.80 -3.92 12.03
CA ASP A 191 -27.71 -4.37 10.95
C ASP A 191 -28.00 -3.37 9.82
N GLN A 192 -27.48 -2.14 9.90
CA GLN A 192 -27.80 -1.11 8.91
C GLN A 192 -26.76 -1.07 7.78
N ARG A 193 -27.21 -0.84 6.54
CA ARG A 193 -26.32 -0.56 5.41
C ARG A 193 -25.51 0.71 5.73
N PRO A 194 -24.18 0.70 5.54
CA PRO A 194 -23.38 1.89 5.80
C PRO A 194 -23.81 3.01 4.86
N THR A 195 -23.81 4.23 5.37
CA THR A 195 -23.91 5.43 4.53
C THR A 195 -22.49 5.93 4.28
N ILE A 196 -22.08 5.99 3.01
CA ILE A 196 -20.76 6.49 2.62
C ILE A 196 -20.77 8.01 2.85
N LEU A 197 -20.06 8.45 3.89
CA LEU A 197 -19.99 9.88 4.27
C LEU A 197 -18.90 10.62 3.48
N GLN A 198 -17.85 9.92 3.04
CA GLN A 198 -16.72 10.52 2.36
C GLN A 198 -16.91 10.43 0.84
N ALA A 199 -17.30 11.54 0.23
CA ALA A 199 -17.38 11.65 -1.22
C ALA A 199 -16.01 12.05 -1.78
N TYR A 200 -15.47 11.25 -2.70
CA TYR A 200 -14.28 11.58 -3.47
C TYR A 200 -14.70 12.26 -4.77
N PRO A 201 -14.61 13.60 -4.90
CA PRO A 201 -14.99 14.28 -6.13
C PRO A 201 -13.99 13.99 -7.24
N TRP A 202 -14.49 13.80 -8.46
CA TRP A 202 -13.65 13.68 -9.66
C TRP A 202 -12.89 14.97 -9.92
N ARG A 203 -11.57 14.88 -10.02
CA ARG A 203 -10.68 16.00 -10.32
C ARG A 203 -10.14 15.88 -11.74
N TRP A 204 -9.74 17.01 -12.32
CA TRP A 204 -9.07 17.06 -13.64
C TRP A 204 -7.81 16.18 -13.71
N GLN A 205 -7.14 15.97 -12.58
CA GLN A 205 -5.98 15.07 -12.49
C GLN A 205 -6.38 13.61 -12.74
N ASP A 206 -7.55 13.15 -12.28
CA ASP A 206 -8.02 11.77 -12.48
C ASP A 206 -8.22 11.42 -13.96
N TRP A 207 -8.47 12.42 -14.81
CA TRP A 207 -8.52 12.23 -16.26
C TRP A 207 -7.17 11.83 -16.84
N SER A 208 -6.06 12.34 -16.28
CA SER A 208 -4.73 11.92 -16.73
C SER A 208 -4.44 10.45 -16.39
N LEU A 209 -4.97 9.93 -15.27
CA LEU A 209 -4.89 8.50 -14.94
C LEU A 209 -5.71 7.66 -15.91
N LEU A 210 -6.93 8.10 -16.23
CA LEU A 210 -7.79 7.41 -17.18
C LEU A 210 -7.18 7.40 -18.58
N VAL A 211 -6.62 8.52 -19.06
CA VAL A 211 -5.92 8.59 -20.34
C VAL A 211 -4.71 7.67 -20.36
N LEU A 212 -3.90 7.65 -19.29
CA LEU A 212 -2.75 6.75 -19.21
C LEU A 212 -3.18 5.27 -19.20
N SER A 213 -4.27 4.94 -18.50
CA SER A 213 -4.86 3.59 -18.49
C SER A 213 -5.45 3.19 -19.84
N GLY A 214 -6.07 4.12 -20.55
CA GLY A 214 -6.59 3.91 -21.90
C GLY A 214 -5.46 3.70 -22.91
N LEU A 215 -4.41 4.52 -22.86
CA LEU A 215 -3.22 4.37 -23.70
C LEU A 215 -2.52 3.03 -23.46
N SER A 216 -2.40 2.58 -22.21
CA SER A 216 -1.75 1.30 -21.91
C SER A 216 -2.53 0.09 -22.43
N LEU A 217 -3.86 0.17 -22.46
CA LEU A 217 -4.72 -0.87 -23.06
C LEU A 217 -4.77 -0.77 -24.59
N LEU A 218 -4.75 0.44 -25.16
CA LEU A 218 -4.83 0.68 -26.60
C LEU A 218 -3.57 0.23 -27.34
N ILE A 219 -2.42 0.19 -26.68
CA ILE A 219 -1.19 -0.44 -27.21
C ILE A 219 -1.40 -1.92 -27.58
N TRP A 220 -2.46 -2.58 -27.07
CA TRP A 220 -2.77 -3.99 -27.30
C TRP A 220 -3.91 -4.26 -28.29
N PHE A 221 -4.64 -3.24 -28.75
CA PHE A 221 -5.69 -3.36 -29.77
C PHE A 221 -5.16 -2.93 -31.13
#